data_AF-A0A1G8AEI5-F1
#
_entry.id   AF-A0A1G8AEI5-F1
#
_cell.length_a   1.000
_cell.length_b   1.000
_cell.length_c   1.000
_cell.angle_alpha   90.00
_cell.angle_beta   90.00
_cell.angle_gamma   90.00
#
_symmetry.space_group_name_H-M   'P 1'
#
loop_
_entity.id
_entity.type
_entity.pdbx_description
1 polymer ?
#
loop_
_entity_poly.entity_id
_entity_poly.type
_entity_poly.pdbx_seq_one_letter_code
_entity_poly.pdbx_strand_id
1 'polypeptide(L)'
;MKSSGFNIEDTHLTHLDRFERLFAVMIIAFAWAYLVGIYKNLMIKPIRILKHGRKAKSIFKYGLEEIANVLLNPWYKERFDIFKILSCT
;
A
#
# COMPACT_ATOMS: atom_id res chain seq x y z
N MET A 1 -23.01 -26.78 21.33
CA MET A 1 -22.73 -25.33 21.24
C MET A 1 -21.41 -25.18 20.49
N LYS A 2 -21.39 -24.35 19.44
CA LYS A 2 -20.44 -24.31 18.29
C LYS A 2 -18.97 -24.67 18.56
N SER A 3 -18.49 -25.74 17.92
CA SER A 3 -17.07 -26.01 17.62
C SER A 3 -16.66 -25.51 16.22
N SER A 4 -17.40 -24.53 15.67
CA SER A 4 -17.17 -23.95 14.34
C SER A 4 -16.57 -22.54 14.40
N GLY A 5 -15.77 -22.25 15.43
CA GLY A 5 -14.96 -21.04 15.50
C GLY A 5 -13.63 -21.29 14.80
N PHE A 6 -13.08 -20.28 14.13
CA PHE A 6 -11.67 -20.30 13.76
C PHE A 6 -10.90 -20.50 15.07
N ASN A 7 -10.25 -21.66 15.22
CA ASN A 7 -9.50 -22.05 16.40
C ASN A 7 -8.17 -21.27 16.43
N ILE A 8 -8.28 -19.94 16.53
CA ILE A 8 -7.15 -19.00 16.47
C ILE A 8 -6.20 -19.24 17.64
N GLU A 9 -6.74 -19.68 18.77
CA GLU A 9 -6.00 -20.07 19.97
C GLU A 9 -5.21 -21.38 19.78
N ASP A 10 -5.64 -22.24 18.86
CA ASP A 10 -5.09 -23.59 18.61
C ASP A 10 -4.11 -23.61 17.42
N THR A 11 -4.15 -22.59 16.56
CA THR A 11 -3.00 -22.27 15.73
C THR A 11 -1.90 -21.77 16.65
N HIS A 12 -0.82 -22.54 16.78
CA HIS A 12 0.46 -22.17 17.39
C HIS A 12 0.99 -20.82 16.83
N LEU A 13 0.38 -19.71 17.27
CA LEU A 13 0.88 -18.35 17.21
C LEU A 13 2.02 -18.21 18.24
N THR A 14 2.92 -19.18 18.31
CA THR A 14 4.09 -19.21 19.19
C THR A 14 5.13 -18.15 18.82
N HIS A 15 4.88 -17.34 17.79
CA HIS A 15 5.73 -16.24 17.34
C HIS A 15 4.93 -14.95 17.08
N LEU A 16 3.99 -14.59 17.98
CA LEU A 16 3.28 -13.31 17.93
C LEU A 16 4.22 -12.11 17.67
N ASP A 17 5.39 -12.06 18.32
CA ASP A 17 6.41 -11.03 18.09
C ASP A 17 6.88 -10.89 16.63
N ARG A 18 6.97 -11.99 15.88
CA ARG A 18 7.38 -11.95 14.46
C ARG A 18 6.22 -11.48 13.57
N PHE A 19 5.00 -11.88 13.91
CA PHE A 19 3.81 -11.41 13.23
C PHE A 19 3.61 -9.91 13.44
N GLU A 20 3.82 -9.40 14.66
CA GLU A 20 3.72 -7.97 14.95
C GLU A 20 4.70 -7.13 14.13
N ARG A 21 5.97 -7.55 14.05
CA ARG A 21 6.99 -6.84 13.25
C ARG A 21 6.67 -6.84 11.76
N LEU A 22 6.27 -8.00 11.22
CA LEU A 22 5.89 -8.11 9.82
C LEU A 22 4.65 -7.26 9.51
N PHE A 23 3.67 -7.27 10.42
CA PHE A 23 2.43 -6.50 10.28
C PHE A 23 2.70 -5.00 10.36
N ALA A 24 3.60 -4.54 11.23
CA ALA A 24 4.02 -3.14 11.30
C ALA A 24 4.64 -2.67 9.98
N VAL A 25 5.56 -3.46 9.39
CA VAL A 25 6.15 -3.15 8.08
C VAL A 25 5.08 -3.12 6.99
N MET A 26 4.13 -4.08 7.02
CA MET A 26 3.03 -4.12 6.08
C MET A 26 2.12 -2.88 6.17
N ILE A 27 1.82 -2.40 7.39
CA ILE A 27 1.06 -1.16 7.59
C ILE A 27 1.81 0.04 7.04
N ILE A 28 3.12 0.14 7.30
CA ILE A 28 3.95 1.25 6.79
C ILE A 28 3.97 1.24 5.26
N ALA A 29 4.22 0.07 4.65
CA ALA A 29 4.19 -0.08 3.19
C ALA A 29 2.80 0.25 2.62
N PHE A 30 1.74 -0.12 3.34
CA PHE A 30 0.38 0.18 2.94
C PHE A 30 0.08 1.68 2.96
N ALA A 31 0.43 2.35 4.07
CA ALA A 31 0.28 3.79 4.24
C ALA A 31 1.10 4.55 3.18
N TRP A 32 2.33 4.11 2.91
CA TRP A 32 3.19 4.71 1.89
C TRP A 32 2.57 4.65 0.51
N ALA A 33 2.17 3.46 0.06
CA ALA A 33 1.52 3.28 -1.23
C ALA A 33 0.23 4.10 -1.34
N TYR A 34 -0.52 4.24 -0.24
CA TYR A 34 -1.72 5.07 -0.23
C TYR A 34 -1.39 6.57 -0.38
N LEU A 35 -0.43 7.09 0.38
CA LEU A 35 0.00 8.50 0.32
C LEU A 35 0.62 8.86 -1.03
N VAL A 36 1.49 8.01 -1.57
CA VAL A 36 2.05 8.16 -2.93
C VAL A 36 0.92 8.20 -3.96
N GLY A 37 -0.08 7.33 -3.81
CA GLY A 37 -1.25 7.29 -4.67
C GLY A 37 -2.08 8.57 -4.62
N ILE A 38 -2.28 9.15 -3.43
CA ILE A 38 -2.96 10.43 -3.23
C ILE A 38 -2.18 11.54 -3.93
N TYR A 39 -0.89 11.66 -3.61
CA TYR A 39 -0.03 12.71 -4.15
C TYR A 39 0.00 12.68 -5.68
N LYS A 40 0.24 11.50 -6.25
CA LYS A 40 0.25 11.31 -7.71
C LYS A 40 -1.11 11.65 -8.33
N ASN A 41 -2.22 11.29 -7.67
CA ASN A 41 -3.56 11.59 -8.17
C ASN A 41 -3.88 13.09 -8.14
N LEU A 42 -3.37 13.83 -7.14
CA LEU A 42 -3.66 15.27 -6.99
C LEU A 42 -2.68 16.15 -7.79
N MET A 43 -1.39 15.84 -7.75
CA MET A 43 -0.33 16.75 -8.22
C MET A 43 0.25 16.37 -9.58
N ILE A 44 0.18 15.10 -9.98
CA ILE A 44 0.86 14.61 -11.20
C ILE A 44 -0.15 14.28 -12.30
N LYS A 45 -1.02 13.29 -12.04
CA LYS A 45 -1.99 12.80 -13.00
C LYS A 45 -3.18 12.18 -12.26
N PRO A 46 -4.38 12.75 -12.38
CA PRO A 46 -5.56 12.20 -11.74
C PRO A 46 -5.95 10.84 -12.34
N ILE A 47 -6.46 9.96 -11.48
CA ILE A 47 -7.03 8.68 -11.87
C ILE A 47 -8.32 8.95 -12.65
N ARG A 48 -8.38 8.43 -13.87
CA ARG A 48 -9.58 8.54 -14.72
C ARG A 48 -10.80 7.95 -14.02
N ILE A 49 -11.91 8.68 -14.05
CA ILE A 49 -13.24 8.18 -13.68
C ILE A 49 -13.87 7.55 -14.93
N LEU A 50 -14.38 6.32 -14.79
CA LEU A 50 -15.02 5.58 -15.87
C LEU A 50 -16.47 6.04 -16.08
N LYS A 51 -17.09 5.65 -17.20
CA LYS A 51 -18.47 6.06 -17.55
C LYS A 51 -19.51 5.76 -16.47
N HIS A 52 -19.29 4.68 -15.70
CA HIS A 52 -20.15 4.28 -14.58
C HIS A 52 -19.76 4.94 -13.24
N GLY A 53 -19.02 6.06 -13.25
CA GLY A 53 -18.71 6.88 -12.07
C GLY A 53 -17.65 6.34 -11.11
N ARG A 54 -17.09 5.15 -11.34
CA ARG A 54 -16.01 4.59 -10.48
C ARG A 54 -14.64 4.92 -11.04
N LYS A 55 -13.64 5.03 -10.15
CA LYS A 55 -12.23 5.22 -10.53
C LYS A 55 -11.72 4.00 -11.31
N ALA A 56 -10.92 4.24 -12.34
CA ALA A 56 -10.28 3.17 -13.13
C ALA A 56 -9.23 2.38 -12.35
N LYS A 57 -8.73 2.94 -11.24
CA LYS A 57 -7.74 2.33 -10.35
C LYS A 57 -7.99 2.78 -8.92
N SER A 58 -7.71 1.92 -7.94
CA SER A 58 -7.71 2.35 -6.53
C SER A 58 -6.52 3.28 -6.28
N ILE A 59 -6.64 4.19 -5.31
CA ILE A 59 -5.54 5.09 -4.91
C ILE A 59 -4.32 4.26 -4.48
N PHE A 60 -4.55 3.22 -3.65
CA PHE A 60 -3.51 2.30 -3.22
C PHE A 60 -2.74 1.67 -4.39
N LYS A 61 -3.43 1.06 -5.36
CA LYS A 61 -2.79 0.44 -6.52
C LYS A 61 -2.02 1.47 -7.34
N TYR A 62 -2.54 2.68 -7.44
CA TYR A 62 -1.91 3.75 -8.21
C TYR A 62 -0.58 4.21 -7.60
N GLY A 63 -0.49 4.28 -6.28
CA GLY A 63 0.77 4.57 -5.59
C GLY A 63 1.71 3.37 -5.53
N LEU A 64 1.20 2.15 -5.32
CA LEU A 64 2.02 0.93 -5.34
C LEU A 64 2.74 0.74 -6.68
N GLU A 65 2.06 0.99 -7.80
CA GLU A 65 2.70 0.93 -9.12
C GLU A 65 3.78 2.00 -9.31
N GLU A 66 3.61 3.19 -8.72
CA GLU A 66 4.65 4.22 -8.75
C GLU A 66 5.88 3.76 -7.98
N ILE A 67 5.69 3.27 -6.76
CA ILE A 67 6.78 2.70 -5.94
C ILE A 67 7.47 1.57 -6.70
N ALA A 68 6.72 0.64 -7.28
CA ALA A 68 7.27 -0.47 -8.05
C ALA A 68 8.06 0.01 -9.27
N ASN A 69 7.58 1.03 -10.00
CA ASN A 69 8.32 1.59 -11.12
C ASN A 69 9.64 2.23 -10.66
N VAL A 70 9.63 3.03 -9.59
CA VAL A 70 10.85 3.66 -9.08
C VAL A 70 11.86 2.62 -8.58
N LEU A 71 11.41 1.60 -7.85
CA LEU A 71 12.30 0.61 -7.24
C LEU A 71 12.78 -0.49 -8.18
N LEU A 72 11.94 -0.92 -9.14
CA LEU A 72 12.17 -2.13 -9.92
C LEU A 72 12.40 -1.87 -11.42
N ASN A 73 12.22 -0.64 -11.89
CA ASN A 73 12.43 -0.30 -13.30
C ASN A 73 13.58 0.72 -13.45
N PRO A 74 14.80 0.27 -13.84
CA PRO A 74 15.98 1.14 -13.98
C PRO A 74 15.82 2.28 -14.99
N TRP A 75 14.87 2.15 -15.93
CA TRP A 75 14.62 3.13 -16.98
C TRP A 75 13.49 4.11 -16.63
N TYR A 76 12.89 3.95 -15.44
CA TYR A 76 11.81 4.81 -15.01
C TYR A 76 12.35 6.15 -14.55
N LYS A 77 11.83 7.23 -15.14
CA LYS A 77 12.11 8.59 -14.68
C LYS A 77 11.01 9.03 -13.71
N GLU A 78 11.34 9.02 -12.43
CA GLU A 78 10.45 9.53 -11.39
C GLU A 78 10.11 11.00 -11.62
N ARG A 79 8.85 11.37 -11.35
CA ARG A 79 8.38 12.76 -11.47
C ARG A 79 8.36 13.52 -10.15
N PHE A 80 8.51 12.79 -9.05
CA PHE A 80 8.56 13.30 -7.70
C PHE A 80 9.27 12.27 -6.85
N ASP A 81 9.87 12.73 -5.76
CA ASP A 81 10.61 11.88 -4.83
C ASP A 81 9.62 11.13 -3.93
N ILE A 82 9.52 9.81 -4.12
CA ILE A 82 8.61 8.96 -3.35
C ILE A 82 9.07 8.77 -1.89
N PHE A 83 10.36 8.96 -1.59
CA PHE A 83 10.92 8.76 -0.25
C PHE A 83 10.58 9.93 0.67
N LYS A 84 10.43 11.14 0.10
CA LYS A 84 9.98 12.32 0.86
C LYS A 84 8.55 12.25 1.38
N ILE A 85 7.73 11.36 0.84
CA ILE A 85 6.31 11.26 1.24
C ILE A 85 6.14 10.68 2.65
N LEU A 86 7.10 9.87 3.11
CA LEU A 86 7.12 9.35 4.48
C LEU A 86 8.04 10.16 5.41
N SER A 87 8.88 11.05 4.87
CA SER A 87 9.70 11.90 5.71
C SER A 87 8.83 13.00 6.31
N CYS A 88 8.84 13.14 7.63
CA CYS A 88 8.16 14.23 8.34
C CYS A 88 8.82 15.61 8.14
N THR A 89 9.46 15.84 7.00
CA THR A 89 10.20 17.06 6.61
C THR A 89 9.59 17.65 5.36
#